data_AF-A0A935SWB9-F1
#
_entry.id   AF-A0A935SWB9-F1
#
_cell.length_a   1.000
_cell.length_b   1.000
_cell.length_c   1.000
_cell.angle_alpha   90.00
_cell.angle_beta   90.00
_cell.angle_gamma   90.00
#
_symmetry.space_group_name_H-M   'P 1'
#
loop_
_entity.id
_entity.type
_entity.pdbx_description
1 polymer ?
#
loop_
_entity_poly.entity_id
_entity_poly.type
_entity_poly.pdbx_seq_one_letter_code
_entity_poly.pdbx_strand_id
1 'polypeptide(L)'
;MSSNDFPELEINFLSHPELSKLVARDYEELRKLIPSNTPKSVLVLSGSIIEGALSDALISSGKYDIKSVNKLTFVEIIENAKALGVIRKTELSSVLRVYRNLVHPAREVIDQVEFDGADATLARAAVDVVLKELRTWSLFSHAIKQITENEALLLKIFADPPTPTSV
;
A
#
# COMPACT_ATOMS: atom_id res chain seq x y z
N MET A 1 22.35 -14.16 -6.63
CA MET A 1 21.99 -12.77 -6.26
C MET A 1 21.89 -12.73 -4.75
N SER A 2 22.72 -11.89 -4.12
CA SER A 2 22.83 -11.77 -2.66
C SER A 2 21.60 -11.06 -2.08
N SER A 3 21.24 -11.40 -0.84
CA SER A 3 20.03 -10.97 -0.13
C SER A 3 20.00 -9.49 0.31
N ASN A 4 20.92 -8.63 -0.16
CA ASN A 4 21.17 -7.31 0.42
C ASN A 4 21.11 -6.10 -0.54
N ASP A 5 20.62 -6.24 -1.77
CA ASP A 5 20.58 -5.11 -2.74
C ASP A 5 19.32 -4.22 -2.63
N PHE A 6 18.47 -4.41 -1.61
CA PHE A 6 17.23 -3.63 -1.46
C PHE A 6 17.36 -2.60 -0.33
N PRO A 7 17.11 -1.31 -0.60
CA PRO A 7 17.16 -0.28 0.44
C PRO A 7 16.13 -0.57 1.52
N GLU A 8 16.51 -0.31 2.76
CA GLU A 8 15.60 -0.34 3.90
C GLU A 8 14.53 0.74 3.70
N LEU A 9 13.34 0.33 3.25
CA LEU A 9 12.22 1.23 3.10
C LEU A 9 11.50 1.30 4.43
N GLU A 10 11.65 2.42 5.13
CA GLU A 10 10.84 2.68 6.32
C GLU A 10 9.37 2.84 5.93
N ILE A 11 8.49 1.98 6.48
CA ILE A 11 7.04 1.96 6.22
C ILE A 11 6.29 2.98 7.12
N ASN A 12 7.00 3.95 7.67
CA ASN A 12 6.48 4.99 8.57
C ASN A 12 5.50 5.98 7.92
N PHE A 13 5.29 5.89 6.61
CA PHE A 13 4.34 6.72 5.86
C PHE A 13 2.91 6.16 5.81
N LEU A 14 2.68 4.94 6.33
CA LEU A 14 1.35 4.36 6.52
C LEU A 14 0.68 4.95 7.76
N SER A 15 -0.60 5.31 7.65
CA SER A 15 -1.28 6.10 8.69
C SER A 15 -2.07 5.25 9.69
N HIS A 16 -2.55 4.08 9.26
CA HIS A 16 -3.35 3.16 10.08
C HIS A 16 -2.42 2.26 10.92
N PRO A 17 -2.41 2.38 12.26
CA PRO A 17 -1.39 1.75 13.10
C PRO A 17 -1.30 0.23 12.96
N GLU A 18 -2.45 -0.45 12.89
CA GLU A 18 -2.47 -1.92 12.81
C GLU A 18 -2.07 -2.46 11.43
N LEU A 19 -2.48 -1.79 10.34
CA LEU A 19 -2.05 -2.17 8.98
C LEU A 19 -0.55 -1.91 8.82
N SER A 20 -0.05 -0.78 9.33
CA SER A 20 1.38 -0.47 9.30
C SER A 20 2.24 -1.56 9.95
N LYS A 21 1.86 -2.04 11.14
CA LYS A 21 2.56 -3.15 11.82
C LYS A 21 2.55 -4.44 11.02
N LEU A 22 1.40 -4.80 10.43
CA LEU A 22 1.26 -6.02 9.63
C LEU A 22 2.11 -5.95 8.35
N VAL A 23 2.03 -4.84 7.63
CA VAL A 23 2.81 -4.60 6.42
C VAL A 23 4.31 -4.61 6.73
N ALA A 24 4.74 -3.99 7.82
CA ALA A 24 6.14 -4.01 8.24
C ALA A 24 6.64 -5.41 8.61
N ARG A 25 5.85 -6.18 9.37
CA ARG A 25 6.17 -7.58 9.68
C ARG A 25 6.34 -8.41 8.41
N ASP A 26 5.37 -8.33 7.49
CA ASP A 26 5.36 -9.13 6.27
C ASP A 26 6.49 -8.73 5.32
N TYR A 27 6.81 -7.44 5.23
CA TYR A 27 7.93 -6.93 4.44
C TYR A 27 9.28 -7.44 4.97
N GLU A 28 9.48 -7.43 6.29
CA GLU A 28 10.68 -8.00 6.91
C GLU A 28 10.80 -9.51 6.71
N GLU A 29 9.69 -10.23 6.61
CA GLU A 29 9.67 -11.63 6.23
C GLU A 29 10.01 -11.83 4.75
N LEU A 30 9.38 -11.07 3.86
CA LEU A 30 9.61 -11.11 2.41
C LEU A 30 11.08 -10.88 2.05
N ARG A 31 11.77 -9.97 2.75
CA ARG A 31 13.21 -9.68 2.56
C ARG A 31 14.12 -10.88 2.80
N LYS A 32 13.70 -11.83 3.64
CA LYS A 32 14.47 -13.04 3.99
C LYS A 32 14.26 -14.18 2.99
N LEU A 33 13.24 -14.08 2.14
CA LEU A 33 12.90 -15.12 1.18
C LEU A 33 13.74 -15.02 -0.10
N ILE A 34 14.08 -16.18 -0.65
CA ILE A 34 14.78 -16.30 -1.92
C ILE A 34 13.74 -16.70 -2.99
N PRO A 35 13.41 -15.82 -3.96
CA PRO A 35 12.35 -16.08 -4.94
C PRO A 35 12.45 -17.42 -5.68
N SER A 36 13.67 -17.85 -6.03
CA SER A 36 13.89 -19.13 -6.71
C SER A 36 13.63 -20.37 -5.83
N ASN A 37 13.69 -20.22 -4.50
CA ASN A 37 13.57 -21.35 -3.56
C ASN A 37 12.17 -21.44 -2.96
N THR A 38 11.53 -20.29 -2.74
CA THR A 38 10.23 -20.19 -2.08
C THR A 38 9.26 -19.29 -2.85
N PRO A 39 8.97 -19.57 -4.13
CA PRO A 39 8.23 -18.65 -4.98
C PRO A 39 6.80 -18.41 -4.49
N LYS A 40 6.12 -19.45 -4.00
CA LYS A 40 4.75 -19.34 -3.44
C LYS A 40 4.68 -18.37 -2.26
N SER A 41 5.60 -18.53 -1.29
CA SER A 41 5.65 -17.66 -0.11
C SER A 41 5.94 -16.21 -0.48
N VAL A 42 6.84 -15.98 -1.44
CA VAL A 42 7.13 -14.65 -1.97
C VAL A 42 5.89 -14.03 -2.62
N LEU A 43 5.15 -14.78 -3.43
CA LEU A 43 3.92 -14.32 -4.09
C LEU A 43 2.83 -13.97 -3.08
N VAL A 44 2.61 -14.83 -2.08
CA VAL A 44 1.62 -14.63 -1.03
C VAL A 44 1.96 -13.42 -0.16
N LEU A 45 3.19 -13.30 0.33
CA LEU A 45 3.58 -12.13 1.12
C LEU A 45 3.52 -10.85 0.30
N SER A 46 3.95 -10.88 -0.97
CA SER A 46 3.90 -9.71 -1.84
C SER A 46 2.47 -9.19 -2.02
N GLY A 47 1.50 -10.08 -2.24
CA GLY A 47 0.10 -9.66 -2.34
C GLY A 47 -0.45 -9.12 -1.01
N SER A 48 -0.16 -9.77 0.12
CA SER A 48 -0.56 -9.30 1.46
C SER A 48 -0.06 -7.88 1.74
N ILE A 49 1.21 -7.61 1.45
CA ILE A 49 1.85 -6.31 1.64
C ILE A 49 1.20 -5.25 0.76
N ILE A 50 0.98 -5.54 -0.53
CA ILE A 50 0.33 -4.60 -1.46
C ILE A 50 -1.11 -4.33 -1.01
N GLU A 51 -1.86 -5.36 -0.63
CA GLU A 51 -3.24 -5.24 -0.15
C GLU A 51 -3.33 -4.36 1.11
N GLY A 52 -2.49 -4.63 2.12
CA GLY A 52 -2.44 -3.85 3.35
C GLY A 52 -2.03 -2.40 3.12
N ALA A 53 -1.01 -2.17 2.29
CA ALA A 53 -0.52 -0.82 1.97
C ALA A 53 -1.56 0.02 1.20
N LEU A 54 -2.22 -0.57 0.20
CA LEU A 54 -3.25 0.15 -0.55
C LEU A 54 -4.52 0.36 0.29
N SER A 55 -4.88 -0.60 1.14
CA SER A 55 -5.97 -0.46 2.12
C SER A 55 -5.75 0.73 3.05
N ASP A 56 -4.53 0.91 3.55
CA ASP A 56 -4.14 2.08 4.34
C ASP A 56 -4.37 3.40 3.59
N ALA A 57 -3.99 3.44 2.32
CA ALA A 57 -4.18 4.62 1.48
C ALA A 57 -5.67 4.96 1.28
N LEU A 58 -6.50 3.94 1.02
CA LEU A 58 -7.95 4.10 0.89
C LEU A 58 -8.56 4.67 2.19
N ILE A 59 -8.18 4.14 3.35
CA ILE A 59 -8.66 4.65 4.64
C ILE A 59 -8.18 6.08 4.88
N SER A 60 -6.90 6.36 4.61
CA SER A 60 -6.27 7.67 4.79
C SER A 60 -6.86 8.78 3.90
N SER A 61 -7.49 8.38 2.79
CA SER A 61 -8.25 9.28 1.91
C SER A 61 -9.53 9.82 2.56
N GLY A 62 -9.99 9.20 3.66
CA GLY A 62 -11.25 9.53 4.34
C GLY A 62 -12.51 9.01 3.66
N LYS A 63 -12.40 8.34 2.51
CA LYS A 63 -13.55 7.78 1.77
C LYS A 63 -13.97 6.38 2.23
N TYR A 64 -13.09 5.70 2.96
CA TYR A 64 -13.29 4.31 3.39
C TYR A 64 -12.96 4.17 4.88
N ASP A 65 -13.67 3.28 5.55
CA ASP A 65 -13.28 2.72 6.84
C ASP A 65 -12.77 1.28 6.67
N ILE A 66 -12.19 0.71 7.74
CA ILE A 66 -11.66 -0.66 7.72
C ILE A 66 -12.71 -1.71 7.31
N LYS A 67 -13.99 -1.52 7.67
CA LYS A 67 -15.06 -2.47 7.37
C LYS A 67 -15.45 -2.42 5.90
N SER A 68 -15.44 -1.23 5.30
CA SER A 68 -15.73 -1.00 3.89
C SER A 68 -14.61 -1.53 3.01
N VAL A 69 -13.34 -1.32 3.40
CA VAL A 69 -12.19 -1.89 2.68
C VAL A 69 -12.19 -3.41 2.74
N ASN A 70 -12.51 -4.02 3.89
CA ASN A 70 -12.59 -5.48 4.04
C ASN A 70 -13.65 -6.17 3.17
N LYS A 71 -14.56 -5.41 2.55
CA LYS A 71 -15.55 -5.95 1.61
C LYS A 71 -15.07 -5.91 0.16
N LEU A 72 -14.00 -5.16 -0.11
CA LEU A 72 -13.42 -5.05 -1.43
C LEU A 72 -12.58 -6.28 -1.74
N THR A 73 -12.65 -6.74 -2.97
CA THR A 73 -11.69 -7.67 -3.52
C THR A 73 -10.35 -6.96 -3.74
N PHE A 74 -9.26 -7.73 -3.80
CA PHE A 74 -7.94 -7.18 -4.07
C PHE A 74 -7.86 -6.38 -5.39
N VAL A 75 -8.64 -6.78 -6.40
CA VAL A 75 -8.77 -6.05 -7.67
C VAL A 75 -9.42 -4.68 -7.43
N GLU A 76 -10.53 -4.64 -6.70
CA GLU A 76 -11.22 -3.40 -6.38
C GLU A 76 -10.32 -2.47 -5.53
N ILE A 77 -9.52 -2.99 -4.60
CA ILE A 77 -8.57 -2.18 -3.83
C ILE A 77 -7.59 -1.46 -4.77
N ILE A 78 -7.03 -2.17 -5.75
CA ILE A 78 -6.10 -1.59 -6.73
C ILE A 78 -6.80 -0.57 -7.64
N GLU A 79 -8.00 -0.86 -8.12
CA GLU A 79 -8.76 0.07 -8.95
C GLU A 79 -9.10 1.36 -8.21
N ASN A 80 -9.52 1.27 -6.95
CA ASN A 80 -9.79 2.44 -6.12
C ASN A 80 -8.50 3.21 -5.79
N ALA A 81 -7.38 2.53 -5.51
CA ALA A 81 -6.10 3.18 -5.28
C ALA A 81 -5.59 3.93 -6.52
N LYS A 82 -5.81 3.38 -7.72
CA LYS A 82 -5.55 4.07 -9.00
C LYS A 82 -6.43 5.30 -9.17
N ALA A 83 -7.73 5.18 -8.88
CA ALA A 83 -8.66 6.29 -8.96
C ALA A 83 -8.31 7.44 -8.01
N LEU A 84 -7.64 7.14 -6.88
CA LEU A 84 -7.08 8.13 -5.96
C LEU A 84 -5.70 8.68 -6.38
N GLY A 85 -5.10 8.16 -7.45
CA GLY A 85 -3.77 8.53 -7.90
C GLY A 85 -2.63 8.02 -6.99
N VAL A 86 -2.88 7.01 -6.15
CA VAL A 86 -1.87 6.40 -5.27
C VAL A 86 -0.81 5.69 -6.10
N ILE A 87 -1.24 4.96 -7.13
CA ILE A 87 -0.37 4.18 -8.03
C ILE A 87 -0.65 4.51 -9.50
N ARG A 88 0.39 4.54 -10.35
CA ARG A 88 0.29 5.08 -11.73
C ARG A 88 0.18 4.01 -12.82
N LYS A 89 0.73 2.81 -12.62
CA LYS A 89 0.71 1.70 -13.61
C LYS A 89 0.32 0.37 -12.99
N THR A 90 -0.57 -0.37 -13.66
CA THR A 90 -0.88 -1.78 -13.38
C THR A 90 0.04 -2.71 -14.16
N GLU A 91 1.30 -2.82 -13.74
CA GLU A 91 2.14 -4.01 -14.01
C GLU A 91 1.84 -5.12 -12.97
N LEU A 92 0.86 -4.88 -12.09
CA LEU A 92 0.44 -5.80 -11.02
C LEU A 92 -0.48 -6.91 -11.53
N SER A 93 -0.93 -6.90 -12.79
CA SER A 93 -1.93 -7.85 -13.29
C SER A 93 -1.47 -9.31 -13.23
N SER A 94 -0.18 -9.57 -13.48
CA SER A 94 0.44 -10.89 -13.31
C SER A 94 0.51 -11.30 -11.84
N VAL A 95 0.96 -10.37 -10.97
CA VAL A 95 1.04 -10.56 -9.51
C VAL A 95 -0.35 -10.81 -8.89
N LEU A 96 -1.36 -10.08 -9.37
CA LEU A 96 -2.76 -10.17 -8.97
C LEU A 96 -3.41 -11.52 -9.28
N ARG A 97 -3.19 -12.01 -10.50
CA ARG A 97 -3.75 -13.29 -10.97
C ARG A 97 -3.21 -14.44 -10.14
N VAL A 98 -1.91 -14.41 -9.85
CA VAL A 98 -1.23 -15.48 -9.13
C VAL A 98 -1.56 -15.42 -7.63
N TYR A 99 -1.51 -14.23 -7.00
CA TYR A 99 -1.78 -14.07 -5.57
C TYR A 99 -3.17 -14.58 -5.14
N ARG A 100 -4.25 -14.11 -5.80
CA ARG A 100 -5.63 -14.49 -5.42
C ARG A 100 -5.86 -16.00 -5.53
N ASN A 101 -5.22 -16.62 -6.51
CA ASN A 101 -5.42 -18.03 -6.78
C ASN A 101 -4.61 -18.92 -5.83
N LEU A 102 -3.45 -18.45 -5.34
CA LEU A 102 -2.58 -19.21 -4.42
C LEU A 102 -3.04 -19.24 -2.95
N VAL A 103 -3.86 -18.27 -2.52
CA VAL A 103 -4.42 -18.23 -1.16
C VAL A 103 -5.64 -19.17 -1.03
N HIS A 104 -6.20 -19.65 -2.15
CA HIS A 104 -7.34 -20.56 -2.18
C HIS A 104 -6.95 -21.90 -2.83
N PRO A 105 -6.59 -22.96 -2.07
CA PRO A 105 -6.11 -24.22 -2.64
C PRO A 105 -7.06 -24.87 -3.66
N ALA A 106 -8.37 -24.72 -3.48
CA ALA A 106 -9.35 -25.20 -4.46
C ALA A 106 -9.25 -24.47 -5.81
N ARG A 107 -8.92 -23.17 -5.81
CA ARG A 107 -8.69 -22.38 -7.04
C ARG A 107 -7.38 -22.77 -7.71
N GLU A 108 -6.35 -23.09 -6.94
CA GLU A 108 -5.07 -23.57 -7.47
C GLU A 108 -5.25 -24.85 -8.30
N VAL A 109 -6.11 -25.77 -7.86
CA VAL A 109 -6.47 -26.99 -8.61
C VAL A 109 -7.29 -26.68 -9.87
N ILE A 110 -8.27 -25.78 -9.78
CA ILE A 110 -9.19 -25.46 -10.88
C ILE A 110 -8.48 -24.65 -11.97
N ASP A 111 -7.69 -23.66 -11.58
CA ASP A 111 -7.10 -22.68 -12.48
C ASP A 111 -5.72 -23.13 -13.01
N GLN A 112 -5.19 -24.27 -12.52
CA GLN A 112 -3.87 -24.83 -12.87
C GLN A 112 -2.78 -23.76 -12.91
N VAL A 113 -2.73 -22.92 -11.86
CA VAL A 113 -1.81 -21.78 -11.85
C VAL A 113 -0.39 -22.27 -11.74
N GLU A 114 0.36 -22.06 -12.82
CA GLU A 114 1.81 -22.22 -12.82
C GLU A 114 2.47 -20.91 -12.39
N PHE A 115 3.52 -21.02 -11.58
CA PHE A 115 4.34 -19.91 -11.15
C PHE A 115 5.76 -20.38 -10.86
N ASP A 116 6.73 -19.49 -11.03
CA ASP A 116 8.14 -19.80 -10.80
C ASP A 116 8.90 -18.71 -10.02
N GLY A 117 10.23 -18.82 -9.99
CA GLY A 117 11.10 -17.84 -9.35
C GLY A 117 11.13 -16.47 -10.03
N ALA A 118 10.84 -16.40 -11.34
CA ALA A 118 10.74 -15.15 -12.08
C ALA A 118 9.44 -14.42 -11.71
N ASP A 119 8.32 -15.13 -11.61
CA ASP A 119 7.05 -14.56 -11.10
C ASP A 119 7.21 -14.01 -9.69
N ALA A 120 7.85 -14.77 -8.81
CA ALA A 120 8.15 -14.34 -7.45
C ALA A 120 9.07 -13.12 -7.41
N THR A 121 10.06 -13.05 -8.31
CA THR A 121 10.95 -11.88 -8.42
C THR A 121 10.19 -10.63 -8.88
N LEU A 122 9.28 -10.78 -9.85
CA LEU A 122 8.43 -9.69 -10.32
C LEU A 122 7.47 -9.22 -9.22
N ALA A 123 6.86 -10.14 -8.47
CA ALA A 123 5.98 -9.81 -7.35
C ALA A 123 6.71 -9.04 -6.24
N ARG A 124 7.94 -9.46 -5.91
CA ARG A 124 8.76 -8.71 -4.95
C ARG A 124 9.09 -7.31 -5.45
N ALA A 125 9.48 -7.16 -6.72
CA ALA A 125 9.74 -5.83 -7.29
C ALA A 125 8.48 -4.95 -7.32
N ALA A 126 7.31 -5.54 -7.53
CA ALA A 126 6.03 -4.84 -7.48
C ALA A 126 5.73 -4.24 -6.09
N VAL A 127 6.07 -4.94 -5.01
CA VAL A 127 5.97 -4.41 -3.64
C VAL A 127 6.75 -3.10 -3.51
N ASP A 128 8.01 -3.10 -3.94
CA ASP A 128 8.89 -1.92 -3.81
C ASP A 128 8.34 -0.72 -4.59
N VAL A 129 7.85 -0.97 -5.80
CA VAL A 129 7.23 0.07 -6.64
C VAL A 129 5.99 0.64 -5.95
N VAL A 130 5.08 -0.21 -5.47
CA VAL A 130 3.84 0.23 -4.80
C VAL A 130 4.16 1.04 -3.55
N LEU A 131 5.07 0.55 -2.69
CA LEU A 131 5.42 1.25 -1.46
C LEU A 131 6.09 2.60 -1.74
N LYS A 132 6.92 2.70 -2.79
CA LYS A 132 7.52 3.97 -3.22
C LYS A 132 6.48 4.96 -3.75
N GLU A 133 5.54 4.51 -4.57
CA GLU A 133 4.45 5.35 -5.08
C GLU A 133 3.57 5.83 -3.92
N LEU A 134 3.21 4.93 -3.01
CA LEU A 134 2.41 5.25 -1.83
C LEU A 134 3.11 6.23 -0.90
N ARG A 135 4.41 6.08 -0.64
CA ARG A 135 5.19 7.05 0.14
C ARG A 135 5.11 8.44 -0.49
N THR A 136 5.26 8.52 -1.81
CA THR A 136 5.18 9.79 -2.55
C THR A 136 3.79 10.41 -2.42
N TRP A 137 2.74 9.60 -2.60
CA TRP A 137 1.35 10.03 -2.45
C TRP A 137 1.03 10.48 -1.03
N SER A 138 1.51 9.77 -0.01
CA SER A 138 1.29 10.10 1.40
C SER A 138 1.93 11.43 1.76
N LEU A 139 3.19 11.65 1.38
CA LEU A 139 3.88 12.93 1.60
C LEU A 139 3.15 14.10 0.93
N PHE A 140 2.69 13.92 -0.31
CA PHE A 140 1.94 14.94 -1.03
C PHE A 140 0.58 15.22 -0.36
N SER A 141 -0.14 14.17 0.04
CA SER A 141 -1.45 14.28 0.70
C SER A 141 -1.35 15.02 2.04
N HIS A 142 -0.30 14.75 2.83
CA HIS A 142 -0.05 15.48 4.08
C HIS A 142 0.28 16.95 3.83
N ALA A 143 1.11 17.26 2.82
CA ALA A 143 1.44 18.63 2.48
C ALA A 143 0.19 19.43 2.07
N ILE A 144 -0.69 18.84 1.23
CA ILE A 144 -1.95 19.49 0.83
C ILE A 144 -2.88 19.71 2.03
N LYS A 145 -3.03 18.72 2.93
CA LYS A 145 -3.87 18.88 4.14
C LYS A 145 -3.39 20.05 5.00
N GLN A 146 -2.09 20.16 5.26
CA GLN A 146 -1.52 21.26 6.04
C GLN A 146 -1.74 22.63 5.39
N ILE A 147 -1.59 22.74 4.06
CA ILE A 147 -1.85 23.98 3.33
C ILE A 147 -3.32 24.39 3.51
N THR A 148 -4.26 23.48 3.27
CA THR A 148 -5.70 23.76 3.38
C THR A 148 -6.12 24.13 4.81
N GLU A 149 -5.56 23.45 5.83
CA GLU A 149 -5.81 23.77 7.24
C GLU A 149 -5.30 25.17 7.61
N ASN A 150 -4.11 25.54 7.13
CA ASN A 150 -3.55 26.87 7.35
C ASN A 150 -4.39 27.96 6.65
N GLU A 151 -4.84 27.73 5.41
CA GLU A 151 -5.73 28.64 4.70
C GLU A 151 -7.06 28.83 5.45
N ALA A 152 -7.67 27.74 5.94
CA ALA A 152 -8.89 27.80 6.72
C ALA A 152 -8.72 28.59 8.03
N LEU A 153 -7.57 28.41 8.70
CA LEU A 153 -7.23 29.17 9.91
C LEU A 153 -7.06 30.66 9.61
N LEU A 154 -6.36 31.02 8.53
CA LEU A 154 -6.18 32.41 8.12
C LEU A 154 -7.51 33.08 7.81
N LEU A 155 -8.39 32.42 7.04
CA LEU A 155 -9.73 32.93 6.76
C LEU A 155 -10.55 33.16 8.04
N LYS A 156 -10.43 32.27 9.03
CA LYS A 156 -11.09 32.43 10.32
C LYS A 156 -10.56 33.64 11.11
N ILE A 157 -9.24 33.84 11.12
CA ILE A 157 -8.60 35.00 11.78
C ILE A 157 -9.03 36.31 11.12
N PHE A 158 -9.13 36.35 9.78
CA PHE A 158 -9.60 37.56 9.09
C PHE A 158 -11.11 37.82 9.27
N ALA A 159 -11.92 36.77 9.39
CA ALA A 159 -13.36 36.89 9.63
C ALA A 159 -13.70 37.31 11.07
N ASP A 160 -12.89 36.90 12.05
CA ASP A 160 -13.05 37.24 13.47
C ASP A 160 -11.68 37.56 14.10
N PRO A 161 -11.17 38.79 13.88
CA PRO A 161 -9.84 39.16 14.33
C PRO A 161 -9.80 39.15 15.87
N PRO A 162 -8.76 38.55 16.48
CA PRO A 162 -8.64 38.51 17.93
C PRO A 162 -8.64 39.93 18.50
N THR A 163 -9.44 40.17 19.54
CA THR A 163 -9.49 41.46 20.22
C THR A 163 -8.10 41.79 20.77
N PRO A 164 -7.57 43.01 20.52
CA PRO A 164 -6.27 43.39 21.03
C PRO A 164 -6.29 43.31 22.55
N THR A 165 -5.34 42.55 23.10
CA THR A 165 -5.18 42.42 24.55
C THR A 165 -4.81 43.80 25.08
N SER A 166 -5.70 44.40 25.86
CA SER A 166 -5.45 45.67 26.55
C SER A 166 -4.30 45.47 27.54
N VAL A 167 -3.14 46.05 27.21
CA VAL A 167 -1.95 46.15 28.07
C VAL A 167 -2.14 47.26 29.08
#